data_AF-A0A964JUI8-F1
#
_entry.id   AF-A0A964JUI8-F1
#
_cell.length_a   1.000
_cell.length_b   1.000
_cell.length_c   1.000
_cell.angle_alpha   90.00
_cell.angle_beta   90.00
_cell.angle_gamma   90.00
#
_symmetry.space_group_name_H-M   'P 1'
#
loop_
_entity.id
_entity.type
_entity.pdbx_description
1 polymer ?
#
loop_
_entity_poly.entity_id
_entity_poly.type
_entity_poly.pdbx_seq_one_letter_code
_entity_poly.pdbx_strand_id
1 'polypeptide(L)' 'MANTTAAVVRTTERSEARKAAGIALILGLGLVFLTGFAYPEVIHNAAHDTRHSLSFPCH' A
#
# COMPACT_ATOMS: atom_id res chain seq x y z
N MET A 1 -23.95 25.65 -17.64
CA MET A 1 -23.62 25.27 -16.25
C MET A 1 -23.24 23.79 -16.06
N ALA A 2 -23.47 22.89 -17.03
CA ALA A 2 -23.13 21.46 -16.91
C ALA A 2 -21.62 21.14 -16.87
N ASN A 3 -20.77 21.99 -17.45
CA ASN A 3 -19.32 21.75 -17.54
C ASN A 3 -18.60 21.95 -16.19
N THR A 4 -19.12 22.83 -15.34
CA THR A 4 -18.51 23.16 -14.04
C THR A 4 -18.69 22.03 -13.02
N THR A 5 -19.87 21.39 -13.01
CA THR A 5 -20.16 20.24 -12.14
C THR A 5 -19.29 19.03 -12.48
N ALA A 6 -19.12 18.72 -13.76
CA ALA A 6 -18.24 17.64 -14.20
C ALA A 6 -16.75 17.88 -13.85
N ALA A 7 -16.30 19.13 -13.95
CA ALA A 7 -14.94 19.51 -13.56
C ALA A 7 -14.71 19.40 -12.03
N VAL A 8 -15.71 19.78 -11.22
CA VAL A 8 -15.66 19.66 -9.76
C VAL A 8 -15.63 18.17 -9.34
N VAL A 9 -16.48 17.31 -9.91
CA VAL A 9 -16.49 15.86 -9.61
C VAL A 9 -15.14 15.22 -9.90
N ARG A 10 -14.55 15.46 -11.09
CA ARG A 10 -13.22 14.92 -11.45
C ARG A 10 -12.09 15.43 -10.54
N THR A 11 -12.21 16.66 -10.04
CA THR A 11 -11.22 17.25 -9.12
C THR A 11 -11.33 16.61 -7.73
N THR A 12 -12.55 16.37 -7.26
CA THR A 12 -12.82 15.64 -6.01
C THR A 12 -12.32 14.20 -6.11
N GLU A 13 -12.64 13.47 -7.19
CA GLU A 13 -12.14 12.11 -7.42
C GLU A 13 -10.61 12.02 -7.40
N ARG A 14 -9.92 12.95 -8.07
CA ARG A 14 -8.44 13.03 -8.05
C ARG A 14 -7.89 13.40 -6.68
N SER A 15 -8.61 14.20 -5.89
CA SER A 15 -8.23 14.50 -4.51
C SER A 15 -8.30 13.25 -3.64
N GLU A 16 -9.42 12.53 -3.71
CA GLU A 16 -9.62 11.30 -2.94
C GLU A 16 -8.65 10.19 -3.36
N ALA A 17 -8.40 10.03 -4.66
CA ALA A 17 -7.40 9.09 -5.17
C ALA A 17 -5.99 9.40 -4.65
N ARG A 18 -5.60 10.69 -4.57
CA ARG A 18 -4.31 11.11 -4.00
C ARG A 18 -4.22 10.86 -2.50
N LYS A 19 -5.31 11.08 -1.76
CA LYS A 19 -5.36 10.76 -0.32
C LYS A 19 -5.19 9.25 -0.11
N ALA A 20 -5.94 8.43 -0.85
CA ALA A 20 -5.83 6.99 -0.80
C ALA A 20 -4.42 6.51 -1.17
N ALA A 21 -3.83 7.06 -2.23
CA ALA A 21 -2.46 6.75 -2.64
C ALA A 21 -1.44 7.14 -1.56
N GLY A 22 -1.62 8.29 -0.88
CA GLY A 22 -0.77 8.71 0.24
C GLY A 22 -0.83 7.73 1.41
N ILE A 23 -2.03 7.29 1.79
CA ILE A 23 -2.21 6.28 2.86
C ILE A 23 -1.55 4.96 2.46
N ALA A 24 -1.80 4.48 1.23
CA ALA A 24 -1.21 3.25 0.73
C ALA A 24 0.32 3.31 0.71
N LEU A 25 0.90 4.46 0.33
CA LEU A 25 2.34 4.68 0.32
C LEU A 25 2.93 4.68 1.74
N ILE A 26 2.29 5.36 2.70
CA ILE A 26 2.73 5.34 4.10
C ILE A 26 2.67 3.92 4.67
N LEU A 27 1.59 3.17 4.40
CA LEU A 27 1.47 1.78 4.84
C LEU A 27 2.53 0.90 4.18
N GLY A 28 2.73 1.02 2.86
CA GLY A 28 3.74 0.25 2.13
C GLY A 28 5.16 0.52 2.63
N LEU A 29 5.52 1.79 2.82
CA LEU A 29 6.81 2.16 3.41
C LEU A 29 6.91 1.63 4.85
N GLY A 30 5.87 1.78 5.66
CA GLY A 30 5.82 1.25 7.02
C GLY A 30 6.09 -0.26 7.07
N LEU A 31 5.45 -1.03 6.19
CA LEU A 31 5.68 -2.48 6.08
C LEU A 31 7.13 -2.81 5.73
N VAL A 32 7.73 -2.11 4.77
CA VAL A 32 9.14 -2.32 4.38
C VAL A 32 10.10 -1.96 5.52
N PHE A 33 9.91 -0.82 6.17
CA PHE A 33 10.79 -0.39 7.26
C PHE A 33 10.63 -1.25 8.51
N LEU A 34 9.41 -1.57 8.92
CA LEU A 34 9.16 -2.39 10.10
C LEU A 34 9.69 -3.81 9.95
N THR A 35 9.55 -4.42 8.77
CA THR A 35 10.09 -5.77 8.52
C THR A 35 11.60 -5.75 8.26
N GLY A 36 12.12 -4.76 7.53
CA GLY A 36 13.54 -4.66 7.18
C GLY A 36 14.46 -4.26 8.35
N PHE A 37 13.95 -3.50 9.32
CA PHE A 37 14.69 -3.06 10.51
C PHE A 37 14.09 -3.59 11.82
N ALA A 38 13.31 -4.67 11.75
CA ALA A 38 12.82 -5.36 12.95
C ALA A 38 14.01 -5.82 13.81
N TYR A 39 14.07 -5.37 15.06
CA TYR A 39 14.95 -5.97 16.07
C TYR A 39 14.56 -7.42 16.41
N PRO A 40 13.25 -7.77 16.49
CA PRO A 40 12.85 -9.16 16.70
C PRO A 40 13.01 -9.95 15.40
N GLU A 41 13.95 -10.89 15.38
CA GLU A 41 14.16 -11.82 14.26
C GLU A 41 12.87 -12.52 13.81
N VAL A 42 11.91 -12.72 14.71
CA VAL A 42 10.61 -13.33 14.41
C VAL A 42 9.83 -12.59 13.33
N ILE A 43 9.78 -11.25 13.37
CA ILE A 43 9.00 -10.46 12.41
C ILE A 43 9.69 -10.44 11.04
N HIS A 44 11.02 -10.32 11.04
CA HIS A 44 11.82 -10.37 9.83
C HIS A 44 11.71 -11.75 9.15
N ASN A 45 11.88 -12.82 9.93
CA ASN A 45 11.80 -14.20 9.45
C ASN A 45 10.39 -14.54 8.96
N ALA A 46 9.33 -14.12 9.67
CA ALA A 46 7.96 -14.32 9.21
C ALA A 46 7.67 -13.61 7.86
N ALA A 47 8.25 -12.42 7.63
CA ALA A 47 8.14 -11.73 6.35
C ALA A 47 8.88 -12.47 5.23
N HIS A 48 10.07 -13.02 5.51
CA HIS A 48 10.81 -13.87 4.59
C HIS A 48 10.06 -15.18 4.27
N ASP A 49 9.53 -15.86 5.27
CA ASP A 49 8.75 -17.10 5.14
C ASP A 49 7.45 -16.89 4.35
N THR A 50 6.82 -15.72 4.53
CA THR A 50 5.63 -15.33 3.75
C THR A 50 6.00 -15.20 2.27
N ARG A 51 7.15 -14.61 1.92
CA ARG A 51 7.58 -14.54 0.51
C ARG A 51 7.86 -15.92 -0.08
N HIS A 52 8.44 -16.84 0.70
CA HIS A 52 8.65 -18.23 0.28
C HIS A 52 7.32 -18.98 0.10
N SER A 53 6.37 -18.76 1.00
CA SER A 53 5.02 -19.31 0.92
C SER A 53 4.22 -18.70 -0.23
N LEU A 54 4.30 -17.40 -0.49
CA LEU A 54 3.63 -16.77 -1.63
C LEU A 54 4.16 -17.25 -2.99
N SER A 55 5.34 -17.88 -3.01
CA SER A 55 5.88 -18.61 -4.15
C SER A 55 5.39 -20.07 -4.19
N PHE A 56 4.26 -20.41 -3.55
CA PHE A 56 3.72 -21.77 -3.50
C PHE A 56 3.64 -22.37 -4.91
N PRO A 57 4.27 -23.53 -5.16
CA PRO A 57 3.95 -24.33 -6.34
C PRO A 57 2.49 -24.77 -6.25
N CYS A 58 1.78 -24.69 -7.36
CA CYS A 58 0.40 -25.16 -7.51
C CYS A 58 0.31 -26.70 -7.64
N HIS A 59 1.20 -27.43 -6.98
CA HIS A 59 1.17 -28.89 -6.90
C HIS A 59 1.79 -29.38 -5.60
#